data_AF-A0A960FRT7-F1
#
_entry.id   AF-A0A960FRT7-F1
#
_cell.length_a   1.000
_cell.length_b   1.000
_cell.length_c   1.000
_cell.angle_alpha   90.00
_cell.angle_beta   90.00
_cell.angle_gamma   90.00
#
_symmetry.space_group_name_H-M   'P 1'
#
loop_
_entity.id
_entity.type
_entity.pdbx_description
1 polymer ?
#
loop_
_entity_poly.entity_id
_entity_poly.type
_entity_poly.pdbx_seq_one_letter_code
_entity_poly.pdbx_strand_id
1 'polypeptide(L)'
;KNVGTSNLEETVFRNNLEAAVEVARQLRLRDIGGIVVIDFIDMEIKKNREEVIATFREALALDKTRTQVFDISELGLVEMTRKRIGEGLIESFSSLCPECEGRGLRFDPELLDI
;
A
#
# COMPACT_ATOMS: atom_id res chain seq x y z
N LYS A 1 -24.21 0.04 -6.46
CA LYS A 1 -24.94 -1.21 -6.82
C LYS A 1 -24.69 -2.18 -5.68
N ASN A 2 -25.71 -2.48 -4.88
CA ASN A 2 -25.54 -3.33 -3.70
C ASN A 2 -25.51 -4.79 -4.14
N VAL A 3 -24.31 -5.35 -4.15
CA VAL A 3 -24.06 -6.78 -4.40
C VAL A 3 -24.26 -7.51 -3.07
N GLY A 4 -24.94 -8.66 -3.08
CA GLY A 4 -25.24 -9.42 -1.85
C GLY A 4 -23.99 -9.77 -1.05
N THR A 5 -24.12 -9.96 0.26
CA THR A 5 -23.02 -10.10 1.23
C THR A 5 -21.99 -11.18 0.85
N SER A 6 -22.43 -12.29 0.26
CA SER A 6 -21.53 -13.35 -0.24
C SER A 6 -20.72 -12.93 -1.47
N ASN A 7 -21.25 -12.05 -2.30
CA ASN A 7 -20.55 -11.50 -3.47
C ASN A 7 -19.57 -10.38 -3.04
N LEU A 8 -19.88 -9.66 -1.96
CA LEU A 8 -19.00 -8.61 -1.45
C LEU A 8 -17.67 -9.17 -0.93
N GLU A 9 -17.69 -10.24 -0.12
CA GLU A 9 -16.46 -10.86 0.41
C GLU A 9 -15.57 -11.40 -0.73
N GLU A 10 -16.16 -12.03 -1.74
CA GLU A 10 -15.41 -12.49 -2.92
C GLU A 10 -14.81 -11.32 -3.70
N THR A 11 -15.56 -10.24 -3.89
CA THR A 11 -15.08 -9.02 -4.55
C THR A 11 -13.92 -8.39 -3.78
N VAL A 12 -14.04 -8.27 -2.46
CA VAL A 12 -12.98 -7.75 -1.59
C VAL A 12 -11.72 -8.60 -1.71
N PHE A 13 -11.86 -9.92 -1.61
CA PHE A 13 -10.75 -10.85 -1.73
C PHE A 13 -10.05 -10.72 -3.09
N ARG A 14 -10.80 -10.71 -4.19
CA ARG A 14 -10.26 -10.52 -5.55
C ARG A 14 -9.52 -9.19 -5.71
N ASN A 15 -10.09 -8.10 -5.20
CA ASN A 15 -9.46 -6.79 -5.25
C ASN A 15 -8.14 -6.76 -4.46
N ASN A 16 -8.10 -7.37 -3.27
CA ASN A 16 -6.89 -7.43 -2.46
C ASN A 16 -5.79 -8.28 -3.12
N LEU A 17 -6.13 -9.36 -3.82
CA LEU A 17 -5.17 -10.15 -4.60
C LEU A 17 -4.56 -9.34 -5.74
N GLU A 18 -5.38 -8.60 -6.49
CA GLU A 18 -4.91 -7.73 -7.58
C GLU A 18 -4.04 -6.59 -7.03
N ALA A 19 -4.46 -5.99 -5.90
CA ALA A 19 -3.70 -4.96 -5.21
C ALA A 19 -2.33 -5.48 -4.72
N ALA A 20 -2.25 -6.69 -4.17
CA ALA A 20 -0.99 -7.28 -3.74
C ALA A 20 0.04 -7.34 -4.87
N VAL A 21 -0.36 -7.84 -6.04
CA VAL A 21 0.51 -7.91 -7.23
C VAL A 21 0.92 -6.52 -7.70
N GLU A 22 -0.02 -5.59 -7.76
CA GLU A 22 0.22 -4.23 -8.26
C GLU A 22 1.10 -3.41 -7.32
N VAL A 23 0.92 -3.51 -6.00
CA VAL A 23 1.78 -2.86 -5.01
C VAL A 23 3.22 -3.34 -5.17
N ALA A 24 3.45 -4.66 -5.24
CA ALA A 24 4.80 -5.20 -5.45
C ALA A 24 5.43 -4.69 -6.76
N ARG A 25 4.64 -4.55 -7.82
CA ARG A 25 5.09 -3.98 -9.11
C ARG A 25 5.43 -2.50 -9.00
N GLN A 26 4.61 -1.71 -8.32
CA GLN A 26 4.82 -0.27 -8.14
C GLN A 26 6.04 0.04 -7.27
N LEU A 27 6.31 -0.76 -6.23
CA LEU A 27 7.51 -0.63 -5.42
C LEU A 27 8.78 -0.72 -6.28
N ARG A 28 8.81 -1.63 -7.26
CA ARG A 28 9.93 -1.76 -8.21
C ARG A 28 10.00 -0.60 -9.20
N LEU A 29 8.87 -0.25 -9.82
CA LEU A 29 8.83 0.76 -10.88
C LEU A 29 9.13 2.16 -10.39
N ARG A 30 8.78 2.47 -9.14
CA ARG A 30 9.01 3.77 -8.52
C ARG A 30 10.26 3.82 -7.66
N ASP A 31 10.95 2.68 -7.54
CA ASP A 31 12.05 2.45 -6.60
C ASP A 31 11.77 2.93 -5.18
N ILE A 32 10.60 2.58 -4.65
CA ILE A 32 10.21 2.94 -3.27
C ILE A 32 11.00 2.06 -2.31
N GLY A 33 11.74 2.67 -1.39
CA GLY A 33 12.52 1.99 -0.37
C GLY A 33 12.27 2.55 1.03
N GLY A 34 12.54 1.74 2.05
CA GLY A 34 12.24 2.03 3.45
C GLY A 34 11.14 1.13 4.00
N ILE A 35 10.46 1.60 5.04
CA ILE A 35 9.29 0.95 5.64
C ILE A 35 8.07 1.27 4.78
N VAL A 36 7.32 0.24 4.42
CA VAL A 36 6.06 0.35 3.69
C VAL A 36 4.99 -0.36 4.51
N VAL A 37 3.85 0.31 4.67
CA VAL A 37 2.67 -0.21 5.36
C VAL A 37 1.54 -0.28 4.34
N ILE A 38 0.87 -1.42 4.27
CA ILE A 38 -0.23 -1.68 3.34
C ILE A 38 -1.46 -2.02 4.16
N ASP A 39 -2.51 -1.24 3.94
CA ASP A 39 -3.83 -1.44 4.54
C ASP A 39 -4.73 -2.11 3.49
N PHE A 40 -4.85 -3.44 3.57
CA PHE A 40 -5.77 -4.18 2.70
C PHE A 40 -7.19 -4.03 3.21
N ILE A 41 -8.18 -4.14 2.32
CA ILE A 41 -9.59 -4.08 2.72
C ILE A 41 -9.88 -5.24 3.68
N ASP A 42 -10.60 -4.95 4.78
CA ASP A 42 -11.00 -5.94 5.77
C ASP A 42 -11.65 -7.17 5.13
N MET A 43 -11.12 -8.35 5.49
CA MET A 43 -11.65 -9.66 5.09
C MET A 43 -12.03 -10.43 6.35
N GLU A 44 -13.18 -11.05 6.39
CA GLU A 44 -13.61 -11.85 7.56
C GLU A 44 -12.89 -13.21 7.58
N ILE A 45 -12.69 -13.80 6.41
CA ILE A 45 -12.15 -15.15 6.26
C ILE A 45 -10.62 -15.14 6.40
N LYS A 46 -10.10 -15.82 7.43
CA LYS A 46 -8.65 -15.92 7.69
C LYS A 46 -7.87 -16.46 6.49
N LYS A 47 -8.40 -17.45 5.79
CA LYS A 47 -7.78 -18.03 4.60
C LYS A 47 -7.56 -17.00 3.49
N ASN A 48 -8.53 -16.10 3.26
CA ASN A 48 -8.41 -15.03 2.27
C ASN A 48 -7.25 -14.09 2.62
N ARG A 49 -7.12 -13.72 3.89
CA ARG A 49 -5.99 -12.92 4.40
C ARG A 49 -4.65 -13.62 4.13
N GLU A 50 -4.53 -14.89 4.49
CA GLU A 50 -3.31 -15.68 4.28
C GLU A 50 -2.92 -15.77 2.79
N GLU A 51 -3.90 -15.94 1.90
CA GLU A 51 -3.69 -16.04 0.46
C GLU A 51 -3.27 -14.70 -0.18
N VAL A 52 -3.82 -13.57 0.29
CA VAL A 52 -3.35 -12.23 -0.11
C VAL A 52 -1.89 -12.01 0.28
N ILE A 53 -1.48 -12.41 1.48
CA ILE A 53 -0.07 -12.30 1.92
C ILE A 53 0.84 -13.23 1.13
N ALA A 54 0.41 -14.46 0.85
CA ALA A 54 1.17 -15.39 0.03
C ALA A 54 1.40 -14.82 -1.37
N THR A 55 0.33 -14.31 -2.00
CA THR A 55 0.37 -13.64 -3.31
C THR A 55 1.31 -12.43 -3.30
N PHE A 56 1.26 -11.62 -2.23
CA PHE A 56 2.16 -10.48 -2.09
C PHE A 56 3.63 -10.90 -1.99
N ARG A 57 3.93 -11.93 -1.18
CA ARG A 57 5.29 -12.48 -1.04
C ARG A 57 5.81 -13.07 -2.36
N GLU A 58 4.97 -13.78 -3.11
CA GLU A 58 5.30 -14.30 -4.44
C GLU A 58 5.59 -13.16 -5.45
N ALA A 59 4.74 -12.12 -5.47
CA ALA A 59 4.95 -10.98 -6.35
C ALA A 59 6.21 -10.17 -6.01
N LEU A 60 6.60 -10.11 -4.72
CA LEU A 60 7.85 -9.51 -4.25
C LEU A 60 9.09 -10.36 -4.56
N ALA A 61 8.96 -11.68 -4.73
CA ALA A 61 10.09 -12.54 -5.08
C ALA A 61 10.70 -12.20 -6.46
N LEU A 62 9.97 -11.46 -7.30
CA LEU A 62 10.46 -10.92 -8.57
C LEU A 62 11.35 -9.67 -8.39
N ASP A 63 11.40 -9.09 -7.18
CA ASP A 63 12.25 -7.95 -6.86
C ASP A 63 13.68 -8.42 -6.54
N LYS A 64 14.66 -7.79 -7.18
CA LYS A 64 16.08 -8.07 -6.93
C LYS A 64 16.61 -7.35 -5.69
N THR A 65 15.88 -6.34 -5.22
CA THR A 65 16.20 -5.62 -4.00
C THR A 65 15.79 -6.44 -2.78
N ARG A 66 16.61 -6.40 -1.71
CA ARG A 66 16.28 -7.11 -0.47
C ARG A 66 14.97 -6.54 0.13
N THR A 67 13.98 -7.41 0.28
CA THR A 67 12.71 -7.12 0.94
C THR A 67 12.52 -8.02 2.16
N GLN A 68 11.75 -7.54 3.14
CA GLN A 68 11.31 -8.32 4.28
C GLN A 68 9.85 -7.97 4.56
N VAL A 69 8.97 -8.97 4.54
CA VAL A 69 7.53 -8.82 4.84
C VAL A 69 7.30 -9.42 6.21
N PHE A 70 6.68 -8.65 7.11
CA PHE A 70 6.27 -9.11 8.44
C PHE A 70 4.87 -9.75 8.38
N ASP A 71 4.44 -10.33 9.49
CA ASP A 71 3.07 -10.83 9.58
C ASP A 71 2.08 -9.67 9.70
N ILE A 72 0.80 -9.94 9.43
CA ILE A 72 -0.27 -8.95 9.57
C ILE A 72 -0.33 -8.51 11.03
N SER A 73 -0.31 -7.20 11.28
CA SER A 73 -0.43 -6.64 12.62
C SER A 73 -1.83 -6.86 13.21
N GLU A 74 -1.99 -6.66 14.51
CA GLU A 74 -3.31 -6.72 15.16
C GLU A 74 -4.30 -5.70 14.59
N LEU A 75 -3.81 -4.63 13.97
CA LEU A 75 -4.60 -3.61 13.29
C LEU A 75 -4.99 -3.99 11.85
N GLY A 76 -4.59 -5.17 11.37
CA GLY A 76 -4.88 -5.62 9.99
C GLY A 76 -3.87 -5.14 8.93
N LEU A 77 -2.78 -4.48 9.36
CA LEU A 77 -1.80 -3.89 8.44
C LEU A 77 -0.71 -4.87 8.07
N VAL A 78 -0.25 -4.80 6.82
CA VAL A 78 0.94 -5.52 6.36
C VAL A 78 2.12 -4.58 6.39
N GLU A 79 3.13 -4.95 7.15
CA GLU A 79 4.37 -4.19 7.28
C GLU A 79 5.46 -4.87 6.46
N MET A 80 6.27 -4.06 5.76
CA MET A 80 7.46 -4.56 5.09
C MET A 80 8.58 -3.53 5.07
N THR A 81 9.80 -4.02 4.86
CA THR A 81 10.93 -3.17 4.48
C THR A 81 11.44 -3.55 3.10
N ARG A 82 11.87 -2.55 2.34
CA ARG A 82 12.59 -2.72 1.07
C ARG A 82 13.88 -1.89 1.14
N LYS A 83 15.03 -2.52 0.92
CA LYS A 83 16.32 -1.84 0.97
C LYS A 83 16.35 -0.68 -0.04
N ARG A 84 16.71 0.52 0.40
CA ARG A 84 16.92 1.66 -0.50
C ARG A 84 18.22 1.45 -1.30
N ILE A 85 18.13 1.46 -2.63
CA ILE A 85 19.27 1.27 -3.53
C ILE A 85 19.71 2.59 -4.19
N GLY A 86 18.82 3.57 -4.28
CA GLY A 86 19.09 4.91 -4.80
C GLY A 86 18.00 5.91 -4.41
N GLU A 87 17.94 7.02 -5.14
CA GLU A 87 16.84 7.98 -5.07
C GLU A 87 15.69 7.46 -5.93
N GLY A 88 14.50 7.35 -5.33
CA GLY A 88 13.30 6.89 -6.01
C GLY A 88 12.72 7.95 -6.95
N LEU A 89 11.66 7.58 -7.68
CA LEU A 89 11.04 8.47 -8.65
C LEU A 89 10.58 9.81 -8.03
N ILE A 90 10.05 9.78 -6.81
CA ILE A 90 9.59 11.00 -6.13
C ILE A 90 10.80 11.86 -5.75
N GLU A 91 11.84 11.27 -5.16
CA GLU A 91 13.02 12.02 -4.75
C GLU A 91 13.75 12.66 -5.93
N SER A 92 13.83 11.98 -7.08
CA SER A 92 14.55 12.51 -8.25
C SER A 92 13.73 13.45 -9.14
N PHE A 93 12.39 13.37 -9.14
CA PHE A 93 11.55 14.09 -10.11
C PHE A 93 10.48 14.98 -9.48
N SER A 94 10.48 15.17 -8.17
CA SER A 94 9.53 16.06 -7.49
C SER A 94 10.23 17.18 -6.72
N SER A 95 9.48 18.25 -6.49
CA SER A 95 9.81 19.33 -5.58
C SER A 95 8.68 19.49 -4.57
N LEU A 96 8.96 20.07 -3.40
CA LEU A 96 7.93 20.40 -2.43
C LEU A 96 6.87 21.32 -3.06
N CYS A 97 5.60 21.02 -2.81
CA CYS A 97 4.49 21.88 -3.24
C CYS A 97 4.63 23.24 -2.55
N PRO A 98 4.69 24.37 -3.28
CA PRO A 98 4.91 25.69 -2.68
C PRO A 98 3.71 26.18 -1.87
N GLU A 99 2.52 25.62 -2.08
CA GLU A 99 1.29 26.05 -1.41
C GLU A 99 1.06 25.33 -0.09
N CYS A 100 1.25 24.01 -0.06
CA CYS A 100 1.01 23.20 1.13
C CYS A 100 2.29 22.72 1.82
N GLU A 101 3.48 23.01 1.25
CA GLU A 101 4.79 22.60 1.77
C GLU A 101 4.89 21.08 2.01
N GLY A 102 4.20 20.30 1.15
CA GLY A 102 4.14 18.84 1.28
C GLY A 102 3.09 18.31 2.25
N ARG A 103 2.30 19.16 2.93
CA ARG A 103 1.23 18.73 3.85
C ARG A 103 0.05 18.05 3.15
N GLY A 104 -0.19 18.35 1.87
CA GLY A 104 -1.34 17.81 1.13
C GLY A 104 -2.70 18.36 1.56
N LEU A 105 -2.73 19.41 2.37
CA LEU A 105 -3.94 20.04 2.89
C LEU A 105 -3.99 21.52 2.49
N ARG A 106 -5.19 22.03 2.18
CA ARG A 106 -5.51 23.46 2.12
C ARG A 106 -6.58 23.72 3.16
N PHE A 107 -6.34 24.71 4.01
CA PHE A 107 -7.33 25.14 4.98
C PHE A 107 -8.22 26.19 4.36
N ASP A 108 -9.51 26.15 4.69
CA ASP A 108 -10.43 27.22 4.35
C ASP A 108 -10.08 28.45 5.21
N PRO A 109 -9.68 29.58 4.60
CA PRO A 109 -9.34 30.79 5.35
C PRO A 109 -10.49 31.29 6.23
N GLU A 110 -11.75 31.11 5.80
CA GLU A 110 -12.92 31.58 6.55
C GLU A 110 -13.14 30.79 7.86
N LEU A 111 -12.58 29.58 7.97
CA LEU A 111 -12.61 28.75 9.17
C LEU A 111 -11.40 28.97 10.10
N LEU A 112 -10.42 29.76 9.66
CA LEU A 112 -9.20 30.06 10.41
C LEU A 112 -9.23 31.42 11.11
N ASP A 113 -10.23 32.25 10.83
CA ASP A 113 -10.50 33.47 11.58
C ASP A 113 -11.06 33.12 12.98
N ILE A 114 -10.16 32.78 13.90
CA ILE A 114 -10.39 32.78 15.36
C ILE A 114 -10.21 34.20 15.90
#